data_AF-A0A532TSA5-F1
#
_entry.id   AF-A0A532TSA5-F1
#
_cell.length_a   1.000
_cell.length_b   1.000
_cell.length_c   1.000
_cell.angle_alpha   90.00
_cell.angle_beta   90.00
_cell.angle_gamma   90.00
#
_symmetry.space_group_name_H-M   'P 1'
#
loop_
_entity.id
_entity.type
_entity.pdbx_description
1 polymer ?
#
loop_
_entity_poly.entity_id
_entity_poly.type
_entity_poly.pdbx_seq_one_letter_code
_entity_poly.pdbx_strand_id
1 'polypeptide(L)'
;MKDYRINDKWILDRVSSQSKSFSGWIIDLLKIVEQINPEAFEDIKKDKDFSSLKDLDKQLAHTQEQIAKMGRFGKIVNKMGSKMSNWIIKNVEKELQKSSTDLDLDLDIDLITGKRKDLSSALYDVSKERGIESKGLLYLIRALPDLEAFLYSTSVRKYYRDHTEHALRVAVLGDFLLEQDLGHGSLAGIISELTGMDKNLLKDKYWWITGLIHDIGYPLGKMTTAVNYSLVNQLLKCYPTLDLEFIPFEISLSWKGNQEVYLEIIEEGLSKEARTLIREGVGFDRINSIPQKSHVYLRTEEGHPEFNYRSSINLDHGVISALSLLNGLGSPDELKKNDEYEGYILAAKAMALHNFKAQLKEYTFDNHPLAFFLMLIDELQEWGRPIPIQVRDTYFTTELKKVTLMDEILLNLDDFSWLMQFKNIKAKALMKFDFTMFSNEKQKTFSRLNRGKSFSETTIHLQDIKIDKKKKKKEEIISQSTIII
;
A
#
# COMPACT_ATOMS: atom_id res chain seq x y z
N MET A 1 9.72 -19.01 21.43
CA MET A 1 9.00 -17.90 20.83
C MET A 1 9.80 -17.32 19.69
N LYS A 2 9.30 -17.53 18.47
CA LYS A 2 9.83 -16.85 17.28
C LYS A 2 9.11 -15.52 17.17
N ASP A 3 9.74 -14.47 17.66
CA ASP A 3 9.26 -13.10 17.48
C ASP A 3 9.79 -12.56 16.15
N TYR A 4 8.90 -12.03 15.32
CA TYR A 4 9.24 -11.41 14.04
C TYR A 4 9.10 -9.90 14.15
N ARG A 5 10.14 -9.18 13.71
CA ARG A 5 10.10 -7.73 13.53
C ARG A 5 9.73 -7.43 12.09
N ILE A 6 8.47 -7.12 11.84
CA ILE A 6 7.95 -6.83 10.51
C ILE A 6 8.08 -5.33 10.27
N ASN A 7 8.94 -4.96 9.32
CA ASN A 7 9.18 -3.60 8.85
C ASN A 7 9.56 -3.63 7.35
N ASP A 8 9.83 -2.48 6.75
CA ASP A 8 10.12 -2.41 5.31
C ASP A 8 11.36 -3.21 4.91
N LYS A 9 12.37 -3.29 5.78
CA LYS A 9 13.54 -4.13 5.56
C LYS A 9 13.15 -5.61 5.51
N TRP A 10 12.36 -6.08 6.48
CA TRP A 10 11.85 -7.46 6.49
C TRP A 10 11.04 -7.78 5.22
N ILE A 11 10.20 -6.84 4.76
CA ILE A 11 9.42 -6.97 3.53
C ILE A 11 10.35 -7.17 2.33
N LEU A 12 11.33 -6.25 2.15
CA LEU A 12 12.29 -6.29 1.06
C LEU A 12 13.15 -7.56 1.09
N ASP A 13 13.64 -7.96 2.26
CA ASP A 13 14.43 -9.18 2.44
C ASP A 13 13.60 -10.41 2.05
N ARG A 14 12.35 -10.47 2.51
CA ARG A 14 11.46 -11.60 2.21
C ARG A 14 11.17 -11.71 0.71
N VAL A 15 10.67 -10.64 0.08
CA VAL A 15 10.35 -10.69 -1.36
C VAL A 15 11.60 -10.98 -2.20
N SER A 16 12.76 -10.45 -1.83
CA SER A 16 14.02 -10.72 -2.52
C SER A 16 14.50 -12.17 -2.35
N SER A 17 14.23 -12.79 -1.21
CA SER A 17 14.56 -14.20 -0.98
C SER A 17 13.68 -15.16 -1.80
N GLN A 18 12.49 -14.70 -2.19
CA GLN A 18 11.49 -15.49 -2.91
C GLN A 18 11.44 -15.18 -4.42
N SER A 19 11.94 -14.02 -4.85
CA SER A 19 11.91 -13.57 -6.23
C SER A 19 13.29 -13.22 -6.75
N LYS A 20 13.72 -13.93 -7.80
CA LYS A 20 14.99 -13.65 -8.48
C LYS A 20 14.96 -12.30 -9.16
N SER A 21 13.83 -11.95 -9.78
CA SER A 21 13.64 -10.68 -10.48
C SER A 21 13.67 -9.50 -9.52
N PHE A 22 12.99 -9.61 -8.36
CA PHE A 22 13.03 -8.56 -7.35
C PHE A 22 14.41 -8.41 -6.72
N SER A 23 15.08 -9.53 -6.42
CA SER A 23 16.47 -9.51 -5.94
C SER A 23 17.39 -8.81 -6.94
N GLY A 24 17.30 -9.16 -8.23
CA GLY A 24 18.04 -8.51 -9.31
C GLY A 24 17.79 -7.01 -9.38
N TRP A 25 16.53 -6.58 -9.23
CA TRP A 25 16.16 -5.17 -9.17
C TRP A 25 16.79 -4.43 -7.99
N ILE A 26 16.78 -5.00 -6.77
CA ILE A 26 17.47 -4.39 -5.62
C ILE A 26 18.97 -4.25 -5.89
N ILE A 27 19.60 -5.27 -6.47
CA ILE A 27 21.04 -5.24 -6.77
C ILE A 27 21.35 -4.12 -7.76
N ASP A 28 20.53 -3.94 -8.78
CA ASP A 28 20.72 -2.88 -9.76
C ASP A 28 20.49 -1.48 -9.15
N LEU A 29 19.53 -1.33 -8.22
CA LEU A 29 19.39 -0.10 -7.43
C LEU A 29 20.63 0.18 -6.57
N LEU A 30 21.17 -0.84 -5.91
CA LEU A 30 22.35 -0.69 -5.05
C LEU A 30 23.58 -0.25 -5.85
N LYS A 31 23.77 -0.76 -7.08
CA LYS A 31 24.83 -0.28 -7.99
C LYS A 31 24.67 1.19 -8.37
N ILE A 32 23.43 1.65 -8.54
CA ILE A 32 23.15 3.06 -8.83
C ILE A 32 23.50 3.93 -7.61
N VAL A 33 23.13 3.48 -6.41
CA VAL A 33 23.50 4.18 -5.17
C VAL A 33 25.02 4.22 -5.00
N GLU A 34 25.73 3.13 -5.31
CA GLU A 34 27.20 3.10 -5.30
C GLU A 34 27.81 4.15 -6.25
N GLN A 35 27.23 4.33 -7.44
CA GLN A 35 27.70 5.31 -8.42
C GLN A 35 27.39 6.76 -8.02
N ILE A 36 26.19 7.03 -7.52
CA ILE A 36 25.73 8.39 -7.17
C ILE A 36 26.29 8.83 -5.82
N ASN A 37 26.34 7.92 -4.85
CA ASN A 37 26.74 8.19 -3.47
C ASN A 37 27.50 6.99 -2.86
N PRO A 38 28.80 6.84 -3.17
CA PRO A 38 29.63 5.74 -2.68
C PRO A 38 29.67 5.63 -1.16
N GLU A 39 29.59 6.76 -0.45
CA GLU A 39 29.57 6.79 1.02
C GLU A 39 28.29 6.16 1.58
N ALA A 40 27.13 6.53 1.03
CA ALA A 40 25.85 5.93 1.41
C ALA A 40 25.81 4.43 1.09
N PHE A 41 26.36 4.01 -0.04
CA PHE A 41 26.48 2.59 -0.38
C PHE A 41 27.37 1.83 0.60
N GLU A 42 28.53 2.37 0.97
CA GLU A 42 29.41 1.75 1.97
C GLU A 42 28.73 1.67 3.35
N ASP A 43 27.87 2.61 3.69
CA ASP A 43 27.06 2.53 4.91
C ASP A 43 25.97 1.46 4.84
N ILE A 44 25.27 1.33 3.71
CA ILE A 44 24.30 0.23 3.44
C ILE A 44 25.00 -1.13 3.55
N LYS A 45 26.21 -1.25 3.01
CA LYS A 45 27.03 -2.47 3.03
C LYS A 45 27.52 -2.82 4.44
N LYS A 46 27.84 -1.81 5.27
CA LYS A 46 28.24 -2.00 6.67
C LYS A 46 27.11 -2.47 7.57
N ASP A 47 25.86 -2.11 7.26
CA ASP A 47 24.68 -2.43 8.08
C ASP A 47 24.26 -3.91 8.02
N LYS A 48 25.03 -4.76 7.31
CA LYS A 48 25.01 -6.23 7.32
C LYS A 48 23.70 -6.86 7.83
N ASP A 49 22.61 -6.62 7.12
CA ASP A 49 21.51 -7.60 7.03
C ASP A 49 20.72 -7.34 5.74
N PHE A 50 20.99 -8.18 4.75
CA PHE A 50 20.29 -8.43 3.50
C PHE A 50 20.47 -9.94 3.23
N SER A 51 20.38 -10.75 4.28
CA SER A 51 21.29 -11.89 4.47
C SER A 51 20.96 -13.18 3.71
N SER A 52 20.36 -13.08 2.52
CA SER A 52 20.59 -14.03 1.42
C SER A 52 21.03 -13.39 0.08
N LEU A 53 21.55 -12.15 0.08
CA LEU A 53 22.63 -11.75 -0.85
C LEU A 53 23.91 -12.61 -0.67
N LYS A 54 23.91 -13.52 0.30
CA LYS A 54 25.00 -14.46 0.64
C LYS A 54 25.47 -15.36 -0.51
N ASP A 55 24.63 -15.67 -1.49
CA ASP A 55 25.07 -16.38 -2.71
C ASP A 55 25.51 -15.44 -3.83
N LEU A 56 25.08 -14.18 -3.78
CA LEU A 56 25.63 -13.13 -4.63
C LEU A 56 27.07 -12.81 -4.22
N ASP A 57 27.36 -12.80 -2.92
CA ASP A 57 28.71 -12.67 -2.36
C ASP A 57 29.61 -13.86 -2.71
N LYS A 58 29.09 -15.08 -2.89
CA LYS A 58 29.88 -16.22 -3.39
C LYS A 58 30.17 -16.13 -4.90
N GLN A 59 29.22 -15.64 -5.70
CA GLN A 59 29.41 -15.41 -7.15
C GLN A 59 30.28 -14.17 -7.44
N LEU A 60 30.15 -13.13 -6.61
CA LEU A 60 31.05 -11.99 -6.58
C LEU A 60 32.41 -12.37 -6.01
N ALA A 61 32.53 -13.27 -5.03
CA ALA A 61 33.81 -13.79 -4.56
C ALA A 61 34.51 -14.62 -5.65
N HIS A 62 33.79 -15.36 -6.49
CA HIS A 62 34.36 -16.03 -7.65
C HIS A 62 34.83 -15.03 -8.73
N THR A 63 34.10 -13.91 -8.89
CA THR A 63 34.45 -12.80 -9.78
C THR A 63 35.59 -11.94 -9.21
N GLN A 64 35.68 -11.81 -7.88
CA GLN A 64 36.71 -11.08 -7.15
C GLN A 64 37.97 -11.91 -6.95
N GLU A 65 37.92 -13.23 -6.97
CA GLU A 65 39.11 -14.11 -7.07
C GLU A 65 39.78 -13.96 -8.45
N GLN A 66 38.99 -13.65 -9.49
CA GLN A 66 39.51 -13.23 -10.80
C GLN A 66 40.11 -11.82 -10.77
N ILE A 67 39.58 -10.91 -9.93
CA ILE A 67 40.10 -9.54 -9.74
C ILE A 67 41.28 -9.50 -8.75
N ALA A 68 41.36 -10.39 -7.76
CA ALA A 68 42.46 -10.49 -6.77
C ALA A 68 43.75 -11.08 -7.37
N LYS A 69 43.72 -11.51 -8.64
CA LYS A 69 44.91 -11.61 -9.50
C LYS A 69 45.51 -10.23 -9.84
N MET A 70 44.84 -9.14 -9.47
CA MET A 70 45.30 -7.75 -9.51
C MET A 70 45.38 -7.23 -8.05
N GLY A 71 46.59 -7.04 -7.51
CA GLY A 71 46.82 -6.52 -6.15
C GLY A 71 46.49 -5.02 -5.99
N ARG A 72 46.76 -4.29 -4.88
CA ARG A 72 47.38 -4.53 -3.56
C ARG A 72 46.99 -3.32 -2.66
N PHE A 73 46.86 -3.53 -1.33
CA PHE A 73 46.61 -2.55 -0.23
C PHE A 73 45.15 -2.09 -0.01
N GLY A 74 44.63 -1.94 1.22
CA GLY A 74 45.22 -2.04 2.56
C GLY A 74 44.29 -1.40 3.61
N LYS A 75 44.09 -2.10 4.73
CA LYS A 75 43.22 -1.81 5.88
C LYS A 75 43.61 -0.54 6.67
N ILE A 76 42.66 -0.02 7.48
CA ILE A 76 42.74 0.63 8.85
C ILE A 76 41.71 1.80 8.91
N VAL A 77 40.84 2.06 9.91
CA VAL A 77 40.47 1.49 11.22
C VAL A 77 39.07 2.01 11.65
N ASN A 78 38.38 1.18 12.44
CA ASN A 78 37.15 1.43 13.21
C ASN A 78 37.30 2.47 14.35
N LYS A 79 36.35 3.41 14.47
CA LYS A 79 35.68 3.86 15.73
C LYS A 79 34.79 5.10 15.50
N MET A 80 33.49 4.95 15.19
CA MET A 80 32.53 6.07 15.40
C MET A 80 31.02 5.75 15.30
N GLY A 81 30.59 4.53 15.63
CA GLY A 81 29.21 4.05 15.42
C GLY A 81 28.09 4.58 16.32
N SER A 82 28.22 5.71 17.02
CA SER A 82 27.11 6.24 17.84
C SER A 82 26.83 7.74 17.69
N LYS A 83 27.53 8.43 16.78
CA LYS A 83 27.24 9.82 16.39
C LYS A 83 26.65 9.96 14.98
N MET A 84 26.68 8.90 14.17
CA MET A 84 26.43 8.97 12.72
C MET A 84 24.96 9.03 12.34
N SER A 85 24.05 8.34 13.04
CA SER A 85 22.61 8.34 12.67
C SER A 85 21.91 9.69 12.90
N ASN A 86 22.38 10.49 13.87
CA ASN A 86 21.89 11.86 14.07
C ASN A 86 22.63 12.90 13.22
N TRP A 87 23.75 12.54 12.59
CA TRP A 87 24.54 13.41 11.72
C TRP A 87 24.14 13.24 10.24
N ILE A 88 23.86 12.01 9.79
CA ILE A 88 23.39 11.71 8.42
C ILE A 88 22.01 12.33 8.18
N ILE A 89 21.06 12.18 9.10
CA ILE A 89 19.72 12.81 8.96
C ILE A 89 19.84 14.34 8.96
N LYS A 90 20.72 14.91 9.81
CA LYS A 90 20.92 16.37 9.87
C LYS A 90 21.72 16.95 8.71
N ASN A 91 22.60 16.18 8.07
CA ASN A 91 23.40 16.64 6.94
C ASN A 91 22.72 16.42 5.60
N VAL A 92 21.90 15.37 5.46
CA VAL A 92 21.02 15.21 4.30
C VAL A 92 19.91 16.28 4.33
N GLU A 93 19.32 16.59 5.50
CA GLU A 93 18.41 17.76 5.63
C GLU A 93 19.14 19.10 5.42
N LYS A 94 20.40 19.25 5.87
CA LYS A 94 21.17 20.49 5.67
C LYS A 94 21.65 20.69 4.24
N GLU A 95 22.00 19.64 3.50
CA GLU A 95 22.42 19.79 2.11
C GLU A 95 21.23 19.95 1.16
N LEU A 96 20.09 19.29 1.43
CA LEU A 96 18.85 19.57 0.72
C LEU A 96 18.29 20.98 0.99
N GLN A 97 18.62 21.61 2.12
CA GLN A 97 18.26 23.00 2.40
C GLN A 97 19.28 24.02 1.87
N LYS A 98 20.56 23.64 1.73
CA LYS A 98 21.63 24.52 1.23
C LYS A 98 21.70 24.59 -0.30
N SER A 99 21.12 23.63 -1.02
CA SER A 99 21.06 23.64 -2.48
C SER A 99 19.92 24.51 -3.06
N SER A 100 19.32 25.42 -2.27
CA SER A 100 18.23 26.31 -2.72
C SER A 100 18.69 27.72 -3.15
N THR A 101 19.98 27.90 -3.44
CA THR A 101 20.48 29.08 -4.14
C THR A 101 21.57 28.69 -5.15
N ASP A 102 21.21 28.74 -6.44
CA ASP A 102 22.08 28.82 -7.63
C ASP A 102 22.85 27.57 -8.11
N LEU A 103 22.25 26.38 -8.08
CA LEU A 103 22.71 25.26 -8.92
C LEU A 103 21.54 24.64 -9.69
N ASP A 104 21.40 25.06 -10.95
CA ASP A 104 20.77 24.29 -12.03
C ASP A 104 21.58 23.00 -12.22
N LEU A 105 21.32 22.01 -11.36
CA LEU A 105 21.64 20.62 -11.63
C LEU A 105 20.45 20.04 -12.39
N ASP A 106 20.50 20.24 -13.71
CA ASP A 106 19.70 19.56 -14.71
C ASP A 106 20.08 18.06 -14.70
N LEU A 107 19.64 17.34 -13.67
CA LEU A 107 19.76 15.89 -13.52
C LEU A 107 18.54 15.23 -14.18
N ASP A 108 18.38 15.49 -15.47
CA ASP A 108 17.44 14.78 -16.34
C ASP A 108 18.18 14.13 -17.52
N ILE A 109 18.91 13.04 -17.24
CA ILE A 109 19.55 12.23 -18.30
C ILE A 109 19.10 10.76 -18.25
N ASP A 110 18.44 10.32 -17.17
CA ASP A 110 18.01 8.92 -17.05
C ASP A 110 16.51 8.71 -16.82
N LEU A 111 15.72 9.78 -16.69
CA LEU A 111 14.26 9.70 -16.82
C LEU A 111 13.86 9.47 -18.30
N ILE A 112 14.74 9.84 -19.25
CA ILE A 112 14.50 9.87 -20.70
C ILE A 112 14.94 8.57 -21.42
N THR A 113 15.79 7.72 -20.83
CA THR A 113 16.33 6.54 -21.56
C THR A 113 15.43 5.30 -21.57
N GLY A 114 14.30 5.30 -20.85
CA GLY A 114 13.30 4.21 -20.90
C GLY A 114 13.81 2.81 -20.52
N LYS A 115 14.97 2.72 -19.87
CA LYS A 115 15.66 1.46 -19.53
C LYS A 115 15.67 1.13 -18.03
N ARG A 116 15.09 1.97 -17.17
CA ARG A 116 15.08 1.75 -15.73
C ARG A 116 13.91 0.87 -15.32
N LYS A 117 14.19 -0.21 -14.58
CA LYS A 117 13.15 -0.98 -13.89
C LYS A 117 12.72 -0.17 -12.66
N ASP A 118 11.57 0.46 -12.74
CA ASP A 118 10.85 1.02 -11.61
C ASP A 118 10.22 -0.09 -10.75
N LEU A 119 9.60 0.29 -9.62
CA LEU A 119 8.94 -0.67 -8.73
C LEU A 119 7.85 -1.48 -9.48
N SER A 120 7.12 -0.88 -10.42
CA SER A 120 6.15 -1.62 -11.24
C SER A 120 6.79 -2.67 -12.12
N SER A 121 7.95 -2.41 -12.71
CA SER A 121 8.70 -3.41 -13.45
C SER A 121 9.11 -4.59 -12.57
N ALA A 122 9.56 -4.31 -11.33
CA ALA A 122 9.87 -5.36 -10.35
C ALA A 122 8.62 -6.16 -9.95
N LEU A 123 7.49 -5.49 -9.66
CA LEU A 123 6.22 -6.13 -9.33
C LEU A 123 5.65 -6.95 -10.49
N TYR A 124 5.79 -6.46 -11.72
CA TYR A 124 5.41 -7.17 -12.93
C TYR A 124 6.22 -8.47 -13.07
N ASP A 125 7.54 -8.41 -12.89
CA ASP A 125 8.39 -9.59 -12.99
C ASP A 125 8.11 -10.59 -11.86
N VAL A 126 7.92 -10.11 -10.61
CA VAL A 126 7.48 -10.95 -9.47
C VAL A 126 6.16 -11.65 -9.81
N SER A 127 5.19 -10.91 -10.36
CA SER A 127 3.88 -11.46 -10.71
C SER A 127 3.98 -12.57 -11.76
N LYS A 128 4.88 -12.42 -12.73
CA LYS A 128 5.18 -13.49 -13.70
C LYS A 128 5.84 -14.71 -13.06
N GLU A 129 6.81 -14.52 -12.17
CA GLU A 129 7.44 -15.62 -11.43
C GLU A 129 6.42 -16.41 -10.60
N ARG A 130 5.37 -15.73 -10.15
CA ARG A 130 4.20 -16.26 -9.46
C ARG A 130 3.15 -16.89 -10.39
N GLY A 131 3.44 -17.02 -11.69
CA GLY A 131 2.57 -17.67 -12.68
C GLY A 131 1.39 -16.84 -13.15
N ILE A 132 1.37 -15.53 -12.92
CA ILE A 132 0.35 -14.61 -13.42
C ILE A 132 0.69 -14.26 -14.87
N GLU A 133 -0.05 -14.84 -15.81
CA GLU A 133 0.21 -14.69 -17.26
C GLU A 133 -0.80 -13.79 -17.98
N SER A 134 -1.92 -13.45 -17.33
CA SER A 134 -2.94 -12.59 -17.94
C SER A 134 -2.35 -11.23 -18.30
N LYS A 135 -2.41 -10.89 -19.58
CA LYS A 135 -1.93 -9.59 -20.09
C LYS A 135 -2.68 -8.42 -19.44
N GLY A 136 -3.98 -8.57 -19.19
CA GLY A 136 -4.78 -7.53 -18.55
C GLY A 136 -4.36 -7.30 -17.10
N LEU A 137 -4.14 -8.37 -16.34
CA LEU A 137 -3.66 -8.24 -14.95
C LEU A 137 -2.24 -7.68 -14.86
N LEU A 138 -1.36 -8.14 -15.72
CA LEU A 138 0.00 -7.64 -15.79
C LEU A 138 0.05 -6.16 -16.23
N TYR A 139 -0.90 -5.71 -17.05
CA TYR A 139 -1.07 -4.29 -17.38
C TYR A 139 -1.50 -3.48 -16.15
N LEU A 140 -2.48 -3.97 -15.38
CA LEU A 140 -2.93 -3.33 -14.14
C LEU A 140 -1.78 -3.16 -13.13
N ILE A 141 -0.96 -4.20 -12.93
CA ILE A 141 0.20 -4.15 -12.05
C ILE A 141 1.23 -3.11 -12.53
N ARG A 142 1.44 -3.01 -13.84
CA ARG A 142 2.35 -2.00 -14.41
C ARG A 142 1.87 -0.58 -14.19
N ALA A 143 0.56 -0.36 -14.17
CA ALA A 143 -0.04 0.96 -14.00
C ALA A 143 -0.05 1.46 -12.55
N LEU A 144 0.28 0.63 -11.55
CA LEU A 144 0.22 1.01 -10.13
C LEU A 144 0.97 2.33 -9.80
N PRO A 145 2.21 2.59 -10.29
CA PRO A 145 2.91 3.84 -10.02
C PRO A 145 2.27 5.06 -10.68
N ASP A 146 1.64 4.91 -11.85
CA ASP A 146 0.93 6.01 -12.51
C ASP A 146 -0.31 6.40 -11.71
N LEU A 147 -1.02 5.39 -11.19
CA LEU A 147 -2.15 5.56 -10.29
C LEU A 147 -1.73 6.22 -8.97
N GLU A 148 -0.58 5.82 -8.44
CA GLU A 148 0.03 6.40 -7.25
C GLU A 148 0.39 7.89 -7.48
N ALA A 149 1.06 8.21 -8.60
CA ALA A 149 1.39 9.58 -8.99
C ALA A 149 0.14 10.46 -9.12
N PHE A 150 -0.93 9.91 -9.71
CA PHE A 150 -2.23 10.59 -9.75
C PHE A 150 -2.76 10.88 -8.35
N LEU A 151 -2.77 9.89 -7.45
CA LEU A 151 -3.23 10.06 -6.09
C LEU A 151 -2.38 11.07 -5.32
N TYR A 152 -1.06 11.10 -5.55
CA TYR A 152 -0.15 12.09 -4.98
C TYR A 152 -0.55 13.52 -5.39
N SER A 153 -0.87 13.72 -6.68
CA SER A 153 -1.25 15.04 -7.20
C SER A 153 -2.63 15.52 -6.73
N THR A 154 -3.51 14.61 -6.29
CA THR A 154 -4.93 14.92 -6.02
C THR A 154 -5.34 14.79 -4.55
N SER A 155 -4.56 14.11 -3.70
CA SER A 155 -4.89 13.87 -2.29
C SER A 155 -4.43 15.00 -1.35
N VAL A 156 -4.67 16.26 -1.73
CA VAL A 156 -4.12 17.50 -1.14
C VAL A 156 -4.42 17.69 0.35
N ARG A 157 -5.43 17.02 0.92
CA ARG A 157 -5.96 17.32 2.28
C ARG A 157 -5.85 16.20 3.32
N LYS A 158 -5.42 14.99 2.96
CA LYS A 158 -5.57 13.82 3.86
C LYS A 158 -4.32 12.98 3.94
N TYR A 159 -4.16 12.33 5.10
CA TYR A 159 -3.30 11.17 5.33
C TYR A 159 -3.19 10.32 4.08
N TYR A 160 -2.11 10.53 3.34
CA TYR A 160 -1.82 9.81 2.13
C TYR A 160 -1.16 8.51 2.52
N ARG A 161 -1.73 7.39 2.08
CA ARG A 161 -1.10 6.08 2.15
C ARG A 161 -0.41 5.87 0.82
N ASP A 162 0.85 5.46 0.81
CA ASP A 162 1.46 5.02 -0.45
C ASP A 162 0.81 3.70 -0.85
N HIS A 163 -0.06 3.69 -1.86
CA HIS A 163 -0.93 2.55 -2.15
C HIS A 163 -0.13 1.43 -2.80
N THR A 164 0.90 1.76 -3.58
CA THR A 164 1.78 0.78 -4.21
C THR A 164 2.64 0.06 -3.16
N GLU A 165 3.32 0.80 -2.29
CA GLU A 165 4.09 0.21 -1.19
C GLU A 165 3.16 -0.57 -0.23
N HIS A 166 1.99 -0.03 0.06
CA HIS A 166 0.98 -0.69 0.89
C HIS A 166 0.57 -2.05 0.32
N ALA A 167 0.15 -2.10 -0.95
CA ALA A 167 -0.29 -3.32 -1.60
C ALA A 167 0.81 -4.39 -1.62
N LEU A 168 2.07 -3.99 -1.86
CA LEU A 168 3.22 -4.88 -1.73
C LEU A 168 3.38 -5.42 -0.29
N ARG A 169 3.28 -4.55 0.72
CA ARG A 169 3.37 -4.97 2.13
C ARG A 169 2.28 -5.97 2.51
N VAL A 170 1.04 -5.75 2.04
CA VAL A 170 -0.08 -6.69 2.24
C VAL A 170 0.20 -8.02 1.57
N ALA A 171 0.60 -8.01 0.30
CA ALA A 171 0.90 -9.23 -0.45
C ALA A 171 2.00 -10.05 0.24
N VAL A 172 3.11 -9.43 0.63
CA VAL A 172 4.24 -10.11 1.27
C VAL A 172 3.89 -10.60 2.69
N LEU A 173 3.19 -9.79 3.49
CA LEU A 173 2.78 -10.19 4.84
C LEU A 173 1.80 -11.36 4.79
N GLY A 174 0.84 -11.37 3.86
CA GLY A 174 -0.06 -12.50 3.74
C GLY A 174 0.57 -13.76 3.18
N ASP A 175 1.49 -13.65 2.21
CA ASP A 175 2.26 -14.81 1.72
C ASP A 175 3.01 -15.48 2.87
N PHE A 176 3.57 -14.67 3.79
CA PHE A 176 4.18 -15.18 5.03
C PHE A 176 3.19 -15.87 5.94
N LEU A 177 2.07 -15.23 6.25
CA LEU A 177 1.08 -15.79 7.18
C LEU A 177 0.45 -17.08 6.63
N LEU A 178 0.28 -17.19 5.32
CA LEU A 178 -0.21 -18.39 4.64
C LEU A 178 0.69 -19.63 4.87
N GLU A 179 2.00 -19.42 5.07
CA GLU A 179 2.96 -20.50 5.36
C GLU A 179 2.92 -20.97 6.82
N GLN A 180 2.36 -20.18 7.74
CA GLN A 180 2.44 -20.48 9.16
C GLN A 180 1.43 -21.56 9.56
N ASP A 181 1.89 -22.49 10.39
CA ASP A 181 1.05 -23.46 11.07
C ASP A 181 0.64 -22.90 12.43
N LEU A 182 -0.66 -22.70 12.62
CA LEU A 182 -1.25 -22.13 13.84
C LEU A 182 -1.86 -23.23 14.73
N GLY A 183 -1.36 -24.47 14.63
CA GLY A 183 -1.76 -25.60 15.46
C GLY A 183 -2.78 -26.54 14.82
N HIS A 184 -3.35 -26.17 13.68
CA HIS A 184 -4.34 -26.94 12.92
C HIS A 184 -3.92 -27.15 11.46
N GLY A 185 -2.61 -27.06 11.19
CA GLY A 185 -2.06 -27.03 9.83
C GLY A 185 -1.80 -25.61 9.35
N SER A 186 -1.12 -25.51 8.20
CA SER A 186 -0.80 -24.21 7.61
C SER A 186 -2.06 -23.43 7.26
N LEU A 187 -2.06 -22.11 7.46
CA LEU A 187 -3.20 -21.25 7.12
C LEU A 187 -3.64 -21.39 5.65
N ALA A 188 -2.69 -21.50 4.71
CA ALA A 188 -3.02 -21.79 3.30
C ALA A 188 -3.79 -23.10 3.10
N GLY A 189 -3.48 -24.12 3.90
CA GLY A 189 -4.17 -25.42 3.86
C GLY A 189 -5.62 -25.29 4.33
N ILE A 190 -5.85 -24.54 5.41
CA ILE A 190 -7.20 -24.31 5.96
C ILE A 190 -8.05 -23.52 4.96
N ILE A 191 -7.50 -22.44 4.38
CA ILE A 191 -8.21 -21.65 3.37
C ILE A 191 -8.48 -22.49 2.12
N SER A 192 -7.50 -23.28 1.68
CA SER A 192 -7.65 -24.20 0.54
C SER A 192 -8.78 -25.21 0.77
N GLU A 193 -8.87 -25.82 1.95
CA GLU A 193 -9.96 -26.74 2.31
C GLU A 193 -11.33 -26.07 2.30
N LEU A 194 -11.44 -24.88 2.90
CA LEU A 194 -12.71 -24.13 2.98
C LEU A 194 -13.20 -23.62 1.61
N THR A 195 -12.29 -23.39 0.68
CA THR A 195 -12.61 -22.77 -0.62
C THR A 195 -12.56 -23.73 -1.80
N GLY A 196 -11.98 -24.92 -1.63
CA GLY A 196 -11.68 -25.84 -2.72
C GLY A 196 -10.51 -25.42 -3.61
N MET A 197 -9.87 -24.26 -3.36
CA MET A 197 -8.72 -23.80 -4.14
C MET A 197 -7.50 -24.70 -3.93
N ASP A 198 -6.69 -24.91 -4.97
CA ASP A 198 -5.36 -25.52 -4.79
C ASP A 198 -4.50 -24.65 -3.87
N LYS A 199 -3.90 -25.28 -2.86
CA LYS A 199 -3.08 -24.60 -1.83
C LYS A 199 -1.90 -23.84 -2.42
N ASN A 200 -1.22 -24.41 -3.42
CA ASN A 200 -0.04 -23.78 -4.01
C ASN A 200 -0.48 -22.59 -4.88
N LEU A 201 -1.53 -22.75 -5.70
CA LEU A 201 -2.10 -21.66 -6.49
C LEU A 201 -2.65 -20.53 -5.62
N LEU A 202 -3.31 -20.85 -4.49
CA LEU A 202 -3.75 -19.87 -3.52
C LEU A 202 -2.60 -18.98 -3.08
N LYS A 203 -1.51 -19.59 -2.60
CA LYS A 203 -0.37 -18.85 -2.07
C LYS A 203 0.40 -18.15 -3.18
N ASP A 204 0.77 -18.85 -4.23
CA ASP A 204 1.68 -18.35 -5.24
C ASP A 204 1.00 -17.39 -6.20
N LYS A 205 -0.29 -17.55 -6.50
CA LYS A 205 -1.00 -16.74 -7.52
C LYS A 205 -2.13 -15.90 -6.94
N TYR A 206 -3.14 -16.53 -6.35
CA TYR A 206 -4.40 -15.83 -6.03
C TYR A 206 -4.23 -14.81 -4.90
N TRP A 207 -3.44 -15.14 -3.88
CA TRP A 207 -3.12 -14.21 -2.80
C TRP A 207 -2.29 -13.01 -3.30
N TRP A 208 -1.28 -13.25 -4.15
CA TRP A 208 -0.47 -12.16 -4.69
C TRP A 208 -1.30 -11.18 -5.50
N ILE A 209 -2.21 -11.66 -6.35
CA ILE A 209 -3.19 -10.79 -7.02
C ILE A 209 -4.07 -10.09 -6.00
N THR A 210 -4.63 -10.82 -5.03
CA THR A 210 -5.48 -10.25 -3.98
C THR A 210 -4.79 -9.08 -3.28
N GLY A 211 -3.59 -9.29 -2.75
CA GLY A 211 -2.82 -8.26 -2.05
C GLY A 211 -2.38 -7.11 -2.95
N LEU A 212 -1.88 -7.37 -4.16
CA LEU A 212 -1.31 -6.33 -5.01
C LEU A 212 -2.33 -5.39 -5.65
N ILE A 213 -3.55 -5.85 -5.94
CA ILE A 213 -4.53 -5.04 -6.68
C ILE A 213 -5.83 -4.76 -5.91
N HIS A 214 -5.97 -5.15 -4.63
CA HIS A 214 -7.20 -4.89 -3.87
C HIS A 214 -7.60 -3.40 -3.83
N ASP A 215 -6.62 -2.50 -3.89
CA ASP A 215 -6.79 -1.04 -3.82
C ASP A 215 -6.66 -0.33 -5.18
N ILE A 216 -6.54 -1.06 -6.30
CA ILE A 216 -6.34 -0.44 -7.62
C ILE A 216 -7.51 0.47 -8.06
N GLY A 217 -8.71 0.25 -7.51
CA GLY A 217 -9.87 1.10 -7.72
C GLY A 217 -9.86 2.44 -6.97
N TYR A 218 -8.93 2.66 -6.04
CA TYR A 218 -8.88 3.85 -5.19
C TYR A 218 -8.73 5.18 -5.97
N PRO A 219 -7.83 5.29 -6.97
CA PRO A 219 -7.76 6.43 -7.86
C PRO A 219 -9.11 6.83 -8.46
N LEU A 220 -9.86 5.86 -9.00
CA LEU A 220 -11.15 6.12 -9.62
C LEU A 220 -12.19 6.60 -8.59
N GLY A 221 -12.20 6.00 -7.40
CA GLY A 221 -13.06 6.43 -6.29
C GLY A 221 -12.78 7.85 -5.78
N LYS A 222 -11.55 8.35 -5.96
CA LYS A 222 -11.18 9.73 -5.59
C LYS A 222 -11.25 10.73 -6.73
N MET A 223 -11.12 10.28 -7.98
CA MET A 223 -10.88 11.13 -9.13
C MET A 223 -11.90 12.26 -9.26
N THR A 224 -13.19 11.93 -9.22
CA THR A 224 -14.26 12.93 -9.33
C THR A 224 -14.14 13.99 -8.24
N THR A 225 -14.01 13.59 -6.97
CA THR A 225 -13.97 14.58 -5.88
C THR A 225 -12.70 15.39 -5.90
N ALA A 226 -11.57 14.72 -6.08
CA ALA A 226 -10.26 15.31 -5.92
C ALA A 226 -9.91 16.27 -7.06
N VAL A 227 -10.24 15.92 -8.31
CA VAL A 227 -9.97 16.81 -9.44
C VAL A 227 -10.92 18.01 -9.44
N ASN A 228 -12.23 17.83 -9.22
CA ASN A 228 -13.15 18.97 -9.10
C ASN A 228 -12.71 19.91 -7.97
N TYR A 229 -12.30 19.37 -6.84
CA TYR A 229 -11.81 20.17 -5.73
C TYR A 229 -10.50 20.90 -6.09
N SER A 230 -9.46 20.21 -6.57
CA SER A 230 -8.15 20.83 -6.82
C SER A 230 -8.16 21.80 -8.01
N LEU A 231 -8.76 21.39 -9.13
CA LEU A 231 -8.78 22.20 -10.35
C LEU A 231 -9.59 23.48 -10.15
N VAL A 232 -10.82 23.36 -9.64
CA VAL A 232 -11.72 24.51 -9.51
C VAL A 232 -11.16 25.49 -8.49
N ASN A 233 -10.70 25.03 -7.33
CA ASN A 233 -10.13 25.95 -6.35
C ASN A 233 -8.86 26.64 -6.84
N GLN A 234 -8.05 25.97 -7.65
CA GLN A 234 -6.91 26.62 -8.28
C GLN A 234 -7.35 27.70 -9.29
N LEU A 235 -8.38 27.43 -10.11
CA LEU A 235 -8.94 28.41 -11.03
C LEU A 235 -9.53 29.61 -10.27
N LEU A 236 -10.31 29.36 -9.21
CA LEU A 236 -10.88 30.39 -8.34
C LEU A 236 -9.79 31.26 -7.70
N LYS A 237 -8.66 30.68 -7.32
CA LYS A 237 -7.50 31.41 -6.78
C LYS A 237 -6.75 32.22 -7.83
N CYS A 238 -6.62 31.71 -9.06
CA CYS A 238 -5.89 32.38 -10.13
C CYS A 238 -6.68 33.53 -10.78
N TYR A 239 -8.01 33.46 -10.77
CA TYR A 239 -8.88 34.43 -11.43
C TYR A 239 -9.88 35.07 -10.46
N PRO A 240 -9.43 35.64 -9.32
CA PRO A 240 -10.32 36.11 -8.25
C PRO A 240 -11.18 37.32 -8.65
N THR A 241 -10.87 37.97 -9.78
CA THR A 241 -11.54 39.19 -10.26
C THR A 241 -12.58 38.93 -11.35
N LEU A 242 -12.73 37.68 -11.81
CA LEU A 242 -13.70 37.30 -12.84
C LEU A 242 -14.94 36.71 -12.20
N ASP A 243 -16.11 36.88 -12.81
CA ASP A 243 -17.26 36.04 -12.47
C ASP A 243 -17.11 34.72 -13.22
N LEU A 244 -17.09 33.60 -12.50
CA LEU A 244 -16.84 32.28 -13.07
C LEU A 244 -18.09 31.40 -12.97
N GLU A 245 -18.38 30.67 -14.03
CA GLU A 245 -19.38 29.61 -14.03
C GLU A 245 -18.69 28.29 -14.33
N PHE A 246 -18.92 27.29 -13.48
CA PHE A 246 -18.30 25.98 -13.58
C PHE A 246 -19.35 24.87 -13.52
N ILE A 247 -19.20 23.89 -14.39
CA ILE A 247 -19.97 22.64 -14.33
C ILE A 247 -19.01 21.56 -13.85
N PRO A 248 -19.20 21.00 -12.63
CA PRO A 248 -18.45 19.85 -12.15
C PRO A 248 -18.48 18.74 -13.17
N PHE A 249 -17.42 17.95 -13.29
CA PHE A 249 -17.47 16.74 -14.10
C PHE A 249 -17.63 15.53 -13.19
N GLU A 250 -18.28 14.46 -13.65
CA GLU A 250 -18.47 13.23 -12.86
C GLU A 250 -18.03 12.02 -13.64
N ILE A 251 -17.21 11.20 -13.00
CA ILE A 251 -16.73 9.94 -13.56
C ILE A 251 -17.53 8.81 -12.94
N SER A 252 -18.10 7.97 -13.80
CA SER A 252 -18.88 6.79 -13.45
C SER A 252 -18.51 5.61 -14.35
N LEU A 253 -19.00 4.42 -14.02
CA LEU A 253 -18.87 3.27 -14.89
C LEU A 253 -19.86 3.33 -16.05
N SER A 254 -19.40 2.97 -17.24
CA SER A 254 -20.27 2.77 -18.40
C SER A 254 -20.98 1.42 -18.29
N TRP A 255 -22.30 1.43 -18.17
CA TRP A 255 -23.14 0.23 -18.15
C TRP A 255 -23.49 -0.32 -19.54
N LYS A 256 -22.92 0.27 -20.61
CA LYS A 256 -23.09 -0.23 -21.98
C LYS A 256 -22.28 -1.50 -22.27
N GLY A 257 -21.42 -1.93 -21.35
CA GLY A 257 -20.60 -3.13 -21.48
C GLY A 257 -21.09 -4.28 -20.59
N ASN A 258 -20.17 -5.17 -20.23
CA ASN A 258 -20.46 -6.39 -19.47
C ASN A 258 -20.37 -6.24 -17.94
N GLN A 259 -20.35 -5.01 -17.42
CA GLN A 259 -20.15 -4.72 -15.99
C GLN A 259 -21.18 -5.43 -15.11
N GLU A 260 -22.46 -5.43 -15.52
CA GLU A 260 -23.52 -6.10 -14.77
C GLU A 260 -23.29 -7.62 -14.68
N VAL A 261 -22.84 -8.25 -15.76
CA VAL A 261 -22.55 -9.70 -15.77
C VAL A 261 -21.33 -10.03 -14.91
N TYR A 262 -20.32 -9.16 -14.85
CA TYR A 262 -19.21 -9.34 -13.90
C TYR A 262 -19.66 -9.18 -12.45
N LEU A 263 -20.58 -8.25 -12.17
CA LEU A 263 -21.16 -8.14 -10.82
C LEU A 263 -21.90 -9.40 -10.44
N GLU A 264 -22.70 -9.99 -11.34
CA GLU A 264 -23.39 -11.26 -11.07
C GLU A 264 -22.40 -12.37 -10.65
N ILE A 265 -21.22 -12.43 -11.29
CA ILE A 265 -20.15 -13.39 -10.92
C ILE A 265 -19.62 -13.12 -9.51
N ILE A 266 -19.39 -11.86 -9.16
CA ILE A 266 -18.93 -11.46 -7.81
C ILE A 266 -20.03 -11.72 -6.77
N GLU A 267 -21.29 -11.47 -7.12
CA GLU A 267 -22.45 -11.55 -6.23
C GLU A 267 -22.89 -12.98 -5.93
N GLU A 268 -22.42 -13.96 -6.71
CA GLU A 268 -22.80 -15.36 -6.55
C GLU A 268 -22.44 -15.89 -5.16
N GLY A 269 -23.45 -16.42 -4.46
CA GLY A 269 -23.30 -16.96 -3.10
C GLY A 269 -23.26 -15.91 -1.98
N LEU A 270 -23.32 -14.61 -2.30
CA LEU A 270 -23.34 -13.54 -1.30
C LEU A 270 -24.76 -13.26 -0.78
N SER A 271 -24.87 -12.67 0.41
CA SER A 271 -26.16 -12.27 0.98
C SER A 271 -26.86 -11.19 0.13
N LYS A 272 -28.12 -10.88 0.46
CA LYS A 272 -28.83 -9.77 -0.20
C LYS A 272 -28.20 -8.43 0.17
N GLU A 273 -27.76 -8.29 1.41
CA GLU A 273 -27.15 -7.09 1.96
C GLU A 273 -25.81 -6.80 1.27
N ALA A 274 -24.95 -7.80 1.13
CA ALA A 274 -23.67 -7.68 0.43
C ALA A 274 -23.84 -7.29 -1.04
N ARG A 275 -24.76 -7.95 -1.76
CA ARG A 275 -25.09 -7.62 -3.15
C ARG A 275 -25.57 -6.17 -3.29
N THR A 276 -26.38 -5.69 -2.35
CA THR A 276 -26.89 -4.31 -2.37
C THR A 276 -25.74 -3.31 -2.23
N LEU A 277 -24.85 -3.52 -1.26
CA LEU A 277 -23.69 -2.64 -1.07
C LEU A 277 -22.71 -2.67 -2.24
N ILE A 278 -22.48 -3.84 -2.83
CA ILE A 278 -21.64 -3.99 -4.02
C ILE A 278 -22.20 -3.15 -5.17
N ARG A 279 -23.51 -3.26 -5.45
CA ARG A 279 -24.17 -2.46 -6.51
C ARG A 279 -24.19 -0.96 -6.20
N GLU A 280 -24.41 -0.58 -4.95
CA GLU A 280 -24.28 0.82 -4.51
C GLU A 280 -22.85 1.34 -4.72
N GLY A 281 -21.84 0.51 -4.43
CA GLY A 281 -20.42 0.82 -4.58
C GLY A 281 -19.99 1.08 -6.03
N VAL A 282 -20.79 0.72 -7.01
CA VAL A 282 -20.55 1.03 -8.43
C VAL A 282 -21.51 2.08 -8.99
N GLY A 283 -22.38 2.62 -8.14
CA GLY A 283 -23.38 3.61 -8.52
C GLY A 283 -24.48 3.06 -9.41
N PHE A 284 -24.81 1.76 -9.32
CA PHE A 284 -25.78 1.08 -10.19
C PHE A 284 -27.15 1.76 -10.20
N ASP A 285 -27.65 2.23 -9.06
CA ASP A 285 -28.96 2.87 -8.98
C ASP A 285 -28.97 4.37 -9.35
N ARG A 286 -27.80 4.93 -9.72
CA ARG A 286 -27.63 6.36 -10.04
C ARG A 286 -27.44 6.63 -11.54
N ILE A 287 -27.72 5.64 -12.39
CA ILE A 287 -27.46 5.67 -13.85
C ILE A 287 -28.19 6.81 -14.58
N ASN A 288 -29.33 7.26 -14.06
CA ASN A 288 -30.23 8.18 -14.78
C ASN A 288 -30.35 9.58 -14.15
N SER A 289 -29.53 9.94 -13.18
CA SER A 289 -29.69 11.24 -12.51
C SER A 289 -28.41 11.69 -11.84
N ILE A 290 -27.79 12.73 -12.41
CA ILE A 290 -27.83 14.08 -11.84
C ILE A 290 -27.45 15.07 -12.96
N PRO A 291 -28.35 15.99 -13.37
CA PRO A 291 -27.91 17.15 -14.12
C PRO A 291 -26.90 17.89 -13.24
N GLN A 292 -25.67 18.01 -13.73
CA GLN A 292 -24.66 18.78 -13.02
C GLN A 292 -25.06 20.24 -13.12
N LYS A 293 -25.57 20.77 -12.00
CA LYS A 293 -25.93 22.18 -11.91
C LYS A 293 -24.64 22.99 -12.03
N SER A 294 -24.70 24.06 -12.81
CA SER A 294 -23.60 25.01 -12.82
C SER A 294 -23.49 25.69 -11.47
N HIS A 295 -22.26 25.95 -11.06
CA HIS A 295 -21.90 26.71 -9.87
C HIS A 295 -21.36 28.06 -10.32
N VAL A 296 -22.01 29.14 -9.87
CA VAL A 296 -21.62 30.51 -10.21
C VAL A 296 -20.87 31.12 -9.04
N TYR A 297 -19.70 31.67 -9.32
CA TYR A 297 -18.81 32.35 -8.40
C TYR A 297 -18.70 33.80 -8.81
N LEU A 298 -19.35 34.67 -8.03
CA LEU A 298 -19.26 36.10 -8.23
C LEU A 298 -17.96 36.62 -7.61
N ARG A 299 -17.38 37.63 -8.23
CA ARG A 299 -16.22 38.36 -7.70
C ARG A 299 -16.59 38.98 -6.34
N THR A 300 -15.65 38.94 -5.40
CA THR A 300 -15.78 39.64 -4.10
C THR A 300 -14.47 40.36 -3.78
N GLU A 301 -14.49 41.27 -2.80
CA GLU A 301 -13.29 41.98 -2.33
C GLU A 301 -12.23 41.03 -1.75
N GLU A 302 -12.65 39.87 -1.23
CA GLU A 302 -11.78 38.84 -0.63
C GLU A 302 -11.41 37.71 -1.62
N GLY A 303 -11.87 37.81 -2.87
CA GLY A 303 -11.76 36.75 -3.89
C GLY A 303 -12.94 35.76 -3.85
N HIS A 304 -12.77 34.56 -4.42
CA HIS A 304 -13.83 33.57 -4.42
C HIS A 304 -13.77 32.66 -3.19
N PRO A 305 -14.93 32.22 -2.65
CA PRO A 305 -14.95 31.23 -1.58
C PRO A 305 -14.44 29.87 -2.05
N GLU A 306 -13.93 29.07 -1.12
CA GLU A 306 -13.49 27.71 -1.42
C GLU A 306 -14.66 26.82 -1.90
N PHE A 307 -14.46 26.16 -3.03
CA PHE A 307 -15.35 25.14 -3.54
C PHE A 307 -15.15 23.81 -2.82
N ASN A 308 -16.26 23.27 -2.30
CA ASN A 308 -16.33 21.94 -1.71
C ASN A 308 -17.26 21.07 -2.54
N TYR A 309 -16.69 20.28 -3.45
CA TYR A 309 -17.44 19.30 -4.22
C TYR A 309 -17.67 18.02 -3.42
N ARG A 310 -18.88 17.48 -3.49
CA ARG A 310 -19.19 16.13 -3.04
C ARG A 310 -19.84 15.39 -4.19
N SER A 311 -19.14 14.37 -4.69
CA SER A 311 -19.68 13.49 -5.72
C SER A 311 -20.95 12.83 -5.21
N SER A 312 -21.98 12.81 -6.06
CA SER A 312 -23.14 11.95 -5.86
C SER A 312 -22.76 10.50 -6.02
N ILE A 313 -21.84 10.16 -6.91
CA ILE A 313 -21.38 8.79 -7.07
C ILE A 313 -20.17 8.58 -6.17
N ASN A 314 -20.28 7.65 -5.22
CA ASN A 314 -19.18 7.20 -4.39
C ASN A 314 -18.76 5.81 -4.84
N LEU A 315 -17.79 5.74 -5.76
CA LEU A 315 -17.28 4.46 -6.24
C LEU A 315 -16.43 3.80 -5.14
N ASP A 316 -16.82 2.59 -4.78
CA ASP A 316 -16.14 1.73 -3.82
C ASP A 316 -14.89 1.12 -4.46
N HIS A 317 -13.72 1.42 -3.91
CA HIS A 317 -12.46 0.98 -4.51
C HIS A 317 -12.32 -0.54 -4.54
N GLY A 318 -12.81 -1.26 -3.53
CA GLY A 318 -12.76 -2.72 -3.49
C GLY A 318 -13.58 -3.35 -4.61
N VAL A 319 -14.79 -2.83 -4.86
CA VAL A 319 -15.64 -3.30 -5.97
C VAL A 319 -15.04 -2.94 -7.33
N ILE A 320 -14.50 -1.74 -7.49
CA ILE A 320 -13.81 -1.33 -8.72
C ILE A 320 -12.58 -2.21 -8.99
N SER A 321 -11.81 -2.55 -7.95
CA SER A 321 -10.68 -3.47 -8.05
C SER A 321 -11.12 -4.86 -8.48
N ALA A 322 -12.21 -5.38 -7.90
CA ALA A 322 -12.79 -6.67 -8.26
C ALA A 322 -13.24 -6.72 -9.72
N LEU A 323 -13.93 -5.67 -10.20
CA LEU A 323 -14.32 -5.56 -11.61
C LEU A 323 -13.12 -5.46 -12.54
N SER A 324 -12.09 -4.71 -12.14
CA SER A 324 -10.85 -4.56 -12.93
C SER A 324 -10.11 -5.89 -13.06
N LEU A 325 -10.06 -6.69 -11.98
CA LEU A 325 -9.53 -8.04 -11.98
C LEU A 325 -10.26 -8.94 -12.98
N LEU A 326 -11.59 -9.08 -12.87
CA LEU A 326 -12.36 -9.96 -13.74
C LEU A 326 -12.27 -9.53 -15.21
N ASN A 327 -12.40 -8.23 -15.48
CA ASN A 327 -12.30 -7.71 -16.84
C ASN A 327 -10.88 -7.84 -17.41
N GLY A 328 -9.85 -7.81 -16.57
CA GLY A 328 -8.47 -8.06 -16.96
C GLY A 328 -8.18 -9.52 -17.30
N LEU A 329 -9.02 -10.47 -16.87
CA LEU A 329 -8.84 -11.90 -17.13
C LEU A 329 -9.46 -12.33 -18.47
N GLY A 330 -10.66 -11.85 -18.78
CA GLY A 330 -11.38 -12.23 -19.99
C GLY A 330 -12.85 -11.83 -19.93
N SER A 331 -13.63 -12.27 -20.90
CA SER A 331 -15.07 -12.05 -20.96
C SER A 331 -15.82 -12.84 -19.88
N PRO A 332 -17.03 -12.41 -19.46
CA PRO A 332 -17.80 -13.15 -18.45
C PRO A 332 -18.10 -14.60 -18.82
N ASP A 333 -18.31 -14.88 -20.10
CA ASP A 333 -18.57 -16.24 -20.61
C ASP A 333 -17.34 -17.15 -20.47
N GLU A 334 -16.13 -16.61 -20.68
CA GLU A 334 -14.88 -17.36 -20.46
C GLU A 334 -14.67 -17.64 -18.98
N LEU A 335 -14.96 -16.65 -18.11
CA LEU A 335 -14.85 -16.80 -16.66
C LEU A 335 -15.80 -17.86 -16.10
N LYS A 336 -17.06 -17.90 -16.57
CA LYS A 336 -18.06 -18.87 -16.09
C LYS A 336 -17.82 -20.31 -16.58
N LYS A 337 -17.06 -20.50 -17.68
CA LYS A 337 -16.85 -21.82 -18.31
C LYS A 337 -15.52 -22.48 -17.97
N ASN A 338 -14.57 -21.73 -17.42
CA ASN A 338 -13.24 -22.25 -17.12
C ASN A 338 -12.99 -22.24 -15.61
N ASP A 339 -12.95 -23.44 -15.03
CA ASP A 339 -12.70 -23.69 -13.61
C ASP A 339 -11.35 -23.11 -13.14
N GLU A 340 -10.38 -22.88 -14.03
CA GLU A 340 -9.11 -22.21 -13.71
C GLU A 340 -9.32 -20.77 -13.19
N TYR A 341 -10.47 -20.15 -13.44
CA TYR A 341 -10.79 -18.81 -12.96
C TYR A 341 -11.46 -18.76 -11.59
N GLU A 342 -11.83 -19.91 -11.01
CA GLU A 342 -12.54 -19.95 -9.72
C GLU A 342 -11.76 -19.23 -8.63
N GLY A 343 -10.45 -19.45 -8.52
CA GLY A 343 -9.61 -18.77 -7.52
C GLY A 343 -9.51 -17.26 -7.73
N TYR A 344 -9.56 -16.79 -8.98
CA TYR A 344 -9.62 -15.35 -9.26
C TYR A 344 -10.99 -14.74 -8.96
N ILE A 345 -12.07 -15.49 -9.18
CA ILE A 345 -13.43 -15.08 -8.79
C ILE A 345 -13.50 -14.93 -7.27
N LEU A 346 -12.93 -15.88 -6.51
CA LEU A 346 -12.83 -15.77 -5.06
C LEU A 346 -11.96 -14.58 -4.61
N ALA A 347 -10.86 -14.30 -5.30
CA ALA A 347 -10.06 -13.10 -5.08
C ALA A 347 -10.86 -11.81 -5.34
N ALA A 348 -11.61 -11.74 -6.45
CA ALA A 348 -12.48 -10.60 -6.76
C ALA A 348 -13.58 -10.42 -5.69
N LYS A 349 -14.19 -11.51 -5.22
CA LYS A 349 -15.15 -11.48 -4.11
C LYS A 349 -14.51 -10.94 -2.83
N ALA A 350 -13.30 -11.38 -2.49
CA ALA A 350 -12.57 -10.87 -1.34
C ALA A 350 -12.30 -9.37 -1.44
N MET A 351 -11.86 -8.89 -2.61
CA MET A 351 -11.68 -7.46 -2.88
C MET A 351 -12.99 -6.68 -2.79
N ALA A 352 -14.08 -7.16 -3.38
CA ALA A 352 -15.36 -6.46 -3.33
C ALA A 352 -15.89 -6.32 -1.90
N LEU A 353 -15.69 -7.35 -1.06
CA LEU A 353 -16.17 -7.36 0.32
C LEU A 353 -15.30 -6.53 1.26
N HIS A 354 -13.99 -6.37 1.02
CA HIS A 354 -13.07 -5.87 2.06
C HIS A 354 -13.38 -4.44 2.55
N ASN A 355 -13.98 -3.59 1.70
CA ASN A 355 -14.24 -2.20 2.07
C ASN A 355 -15.59 -1.97 2.78
N PHE A 356 -16.54 -2.93 2.72
CA PHE A 356 -17.86 -2.81 3.38
C PHE A 356 -17.86 -3.19 4.86
N LYS A 357 -16.68 -3.10 5.48
CA LYS A 357 -16.44 -3.49 6.87
C LYS A 357 -17.40 -2.82 7.84
N ALA A 358 -17.97 -1.66 7.52
CA ALA A 358 -18.90 -0.98 8.41
C ALA A 358 -20.33 -1.51 8.39
N GLN A 359 -20.71 -2.22 7.34
CA GLN A 359 -22.10 -2.57 7.04
C GLN A 359 -22.36 -4.08 7.03
N LEU A 360 -21.34 -4.91 6.82
CA LEU A 360 -21.51 -6.37 6.70
C LEU A 360 -21.06 -7.14 7.95
N LYS A 361 -21.83 -8.20 8.28
CA LYS A 361 -21.48 -9.22 9.28
C LYS A 361 -20.92 -10.50 8.66
N GLU A 362 -20.82 -10.54 7.33
CA GLU A 362 -20.40 -11.72 6.56
C GLU A 362 -18.92 -12.03 6.65
N TYR A 363 -18.12 -11.25 7.38
CA TYR A 363 -16.69 -11.52 7.58
C TYR A 363 -16.45 -12.67 8.56
N THR A 364 -17.05 -13.82 8.30
CA THR A 364 -16.76 -15.06 9.00
C THR A 364 -15.71 -15.82 8.22
N PHE A 365 -14.59 -16.15 8.86
CA PHE A 365 -13.49 -16.88 8.22
C PHE A 365 -13.96 -18.19 7.58
N ASP A 366 -14.88 -18.92 8.23
CA ASP A 366 -15.41 -20.18 7.70
C ASP A 366 -16.16 -20.02 6.36
N ASN A 367 -16.76 -18.85 6.09
CA ASN A 367 -17.57 -18.61 4.88
C ASN A 367 -16.81 -17.85 3.79
N HIS A 368 -16.01 -16.86 4.19
CA HIS A 368 -15.26 -15.99 3.28
C HIS A 368 -13.80 -15.83 3.76
N PRO A 369 -13.03 -16.93 3.80
CA PRO A 369 -11.70 -16.94 4.42
C PRO A 369 -10.73 -15.95 3.76
N LEU A 370 -10.79 -15.81 2.44
CA LEU A 370 -9.92 -14.89 1.71
C LEU A 370 -10.27 -13.41 1.98
N ALA A 371 -11.56 -13.08 2.10
CA ALA A 371 -12.02 -11.72 2.43
C ALA A 371 -11.64 -11.36 3.88
N PHE A 372 -11.88 -12.27 4.82
CA PHE A 372 -11.46 -12.13 6.22
C PHE A 372 -9.95 -11.88 6.30
N PHE A 373 -9.17 -12.69 5.59
CA PHE A 373 -7.72 -12.64 5.64
C PHE A 373 -7.16 -11.36 5.00
N LEU A 374 -7.70 -10.93 3.85
CA LEU A 374 -7.36 -9.64 3.24
C LEU A 374 -7.61 -8.48 4.21
N MET A 375 -8.79 -8.44 4.84
CA MET A 375 -9.13 -7.38 5.79
C MET A 375 -8.24 -7.37 7.02
N LEU A 376 -7.95 -8.55 7.58
CA LEU A 376 -7.05 -8.67 8.73
C LEU A 376 -5.68 -8.07 8.38
N ILE A 377 -5.11 -8.44 7.24
CA ILE A 377 -3.76 -8.01 6.85
C ILE A 377 -3.73 -6.54 6.47
N ASP A 378 -4.70 -6.06 5.69
CA ASP A 378 -4.79 -4.63 5.34
C ASP A 378 -4.85 -3.76 6.61
N GLU A 379 -5.66 -4.15 7.59
CA GLU A 379 -5.78 -3.45 8.86
C GLU A 379 -4.55 -3.59 9.76
N LEU A 380 -3.82 -4.70 9.68
CA LEU A 380 -2.55 -4.85 10.41
C LEU A 380 -1.41 -4.05 9.76
N GLN A 381 -1.50 -3.76 8.46
CA GLN A 381 -0.51 -3.00 7.71
C GLN A 381 -0.59 -1.50 8.06
N GLU A 382 0.03 -1.13 9.18
CA GLU A 382 0.08 0.24 9.69
C GLU A 382 1.49 0.86 9.69
N TRP A 383 2.55 0.05 9.61
CA TRP A 383 3.92 0.56 9.57
C TRP A 383 4.26 1.21 8.22
N GLY A 384 5.27 2.07 8.20
CA GLY A 384 5.77 2.69 6.95
C GLY A 384 4.83 3.73 6.33
N ARG A 385 3.66 4.00 6.94
CA ARG A 385 2.69 4.98 6.44
C ARG A 385 3.25 6.42 6.50
N PRO A 386 3.36 7.13 5.36
CA PRO A 386 3.85 8.50 5.33
C PRO A 386 2.80 9.47 5.89
N ILE A 387 3.26 10.48 6.63
CA ILE A 387 2.42 11.60 7.05
C ILE A 387 2.62 12.77 6.08
N PRO A 388 1.59 13.15 5.30
CA PRO A 388 1.72 14.31 4.43
C PRO A 388 1.92 15.57 5.27
N ILE A 389 2.97 16.33 4.96
CA ILE A 389 3.18 17.66 5.53
C ILE A 389 2.88 18.65 4.43
N GLN A 390 1.81 19.44 4.55
CA GLN A 390 1.54 20.47 3.55
C GLN A 390 2.58 21.59 3.70
N VAL A 391 3.52 21.68 2.76
CA VAL A 391 4.60 22.70 2.80
C VAL A 391 4.19 24.02 2.14
N ARG A 392 3.22 24.01 1.22
CA ARG A 392 2.69 25.23 0.56
C ARG A 392 1.19 25.14 0.27
N ASP A 393 0.53 26.29 0.27
CA ASP A 393 -0.89 26.47 -0.05
C ASP A 393 -1.14 26.47 -1.57
N THR A 394 -0.82 25.36 -2.24
CA THR A 394 -1.35 25.13 -3.60
C THR A 394 -2.04 23.79 -3.68
N TYR A 395 -3.00 23.68 -4.60
CA TYR A 395 -3.79 22.48 -4.80
C TYR A 395 -3.06 21.39 -5.60
N PHE A 396 -1.83 21.67 -6.07
CA PHE A 396 -1.05 20.76 -6.91
C PHE A 396 0.40 20.56 -6.43
N THR A 397 0.89 21.35 -5.46
CA THR A 397 2.25 21.22 -4.90
C THR A 397 2.17 20.89 -3.42
N THR A 398 2.11 19.60 -3.09
CA THR A 398 2.32 19.12 -1.72
C THR A 398 3.73 18.52 -1.65
N GLU A 399 4.66 19.17 -0.93
CA GLU A 399 5.93 18.50 -0.61
C GLU A 399 5.65 17.48 0.49
N LEU A 400 5.75 16.20 0.19
CA LEU A 400 5.51 15.16 1.17
C LEU A 400 6.78 14.84 1.93
N LYS A 401 6.77 15.07 3.25
CA LYS A 401 7.81 14.55 4.12
C LYS A 401 7.39 13.19 4.65
N LYS A 402 8.11 12.13 4.30
CA LYS A 402 7.90 10.79 4.85
C LYS A 402 8.31 10.78 6.33
N VAL A 403 7.36 11.07 7.21
CA VAL A 403 7.45 10.78 8.64
C VAL A 403 6.47 9.65 8.92
N THR A 404 6.96 8.57 9.53
CA THR A 404 6.19 7.37 9.84
C THR A 404 5.69 7.39 11.28
N LEU A 405 4.41 7.10 11.49
CA LEU A 405 3.85 7.00 12.84
C LEU A 405 4.39 5.76 13.57
N MET A 406 4.57 4.67 12.81
CA MET A 406 5.07 3.38 13.26
C MET A 406 6.05 2.83 12.22
N ASP A 407 7.20 2.36 12.69
CA ASP A 407 8.29 1.87 11.83
C ASP A 407 8.27 0.35 11.67
N GLU A 408 7.78 -0.36 12.70
CA GLU A 408 7.73 -1.82 12.74
C GLU A 408 6.54 -2.31 13.58
N ILE A 409 6.14 -3.55 13.33
CA ILE A 409 5.25 -4.33 14.21
C ILE A 409 5.99 -5.58 14.68
N LEU A 410 5.69 -6.02 15.90
CA LEU A 410 6.19 -7.28 16.43
C LEU A 410 5.10 -8.33 16.32
N LEU A 411 5.42 -9.48 15.74
CA LEU A 411 4.52 -10.63 15.63
C LEU A 411 5.11 -11.81 16.40
N ASN A 412 4.33 -12.33 17.35
CA ASN A 412 4.62 -13.58 18.03
C ASN A 412 3.68 -14.65 17.47
N LEU A 413 4.25 -15.66 16.82
CA LEU A 413 3.45 -16.72 16.18
C LEU A 413 2.87 -17.74 17.16
N ASP A 414 3.53 -17.97 18.31
CA ASP A 414 3.12 -19.00 19.27
C ASP A 414 1.74 -18.65 19.86
N ASP A 415 1.53 -17.37 20.20
CA ASP A 415 0.26 -16.84 20.70
C ASP A 415 -0.57 -16.12 19.62
N PHE A 416 -0.10 -16.17 18.37
CA PHE A 416 -0.60 -15.38 17.22
C PHE A 416 -0.96 -13.93 17.62
N SER A 417 -0.01 -13.26 18.27
CA SER A 417 -0.19 -11.92 18.83
C SER A 417 0.66 -10.87 18.13
N TRP A 418 0.09 -9.68 18.01
CA TRP A 418 0.66 -8.54 17.31
C TRP A 418 0.89 -7.41 18.31
N LEU A 419 2.04 -6.76 18.24
CA LEU A 419 2.36 -5.61 19.07
C LEU A 419 2.74 -4.42 18.19
N MET A 420 1.90 -3.39 18.24
CA MET A 420 2.03 -2.12 17.53
C MET A 420 2.44 -1.02 18.50
N GLN A 421 3.64 -0.47 18.30
CA GLN A 421 4.23 0.52 19.22
C GLN A 421 4.39 1.89 18.55
N PHE A 422 3.61 2.86 18.99
CA PHE A 422 3.61 4.23 18.45
C PHE A 422 4.64 5.10 19.17
N LYS A 423 5.89 5.05 18.70
CA LYS A 423 7.05 5.72 19.36
C LYS A 423 7.36 7.11 18.83
N ASN A 424 6.97 7.44 17.59
CA ASN A 424 7.43 8.64 16.91
C ASN A 424 6.70 9.91 17.39
N ILE A 425 7.32 10.66 18.30
CA ILE A 425 6.76 11.90 18.87
C ILE A 425 6.51 12.98 17.81
N LYS A 426 7.41 13.10 16.81
CA LYS A 426 7.27 14.10 15.73
C LYS A 426 6.05 13.76 14.86
N ALA A 427 5.91 12.50 14.46
CA ALA A 427 4.75 12.00 13.74
C ALA A 427 3.46 12.28 14.51
N LYS A 428 3.38 11.85 15.78
CA LYS A 428 2.21 12.04 16.63
C LYS A 428 1.78 13.52 16.73
N ALA A 429 2.75 14.43 16.88
CA ALA A 429 2.47 15.86 16.90
C ALA A 429 1.95 16.40 15.55
N LEU A 430 2.56 16.00 14.43
CA LEU A 430 2.14 16.41 13.09
C LEU A 430 0.71 15.97 12.76
N MET A 431 0.33 14.77 13.21
CA MET A 431 -0.98 14.19 12.97
C MET A 431 -2.06 14.62 13.98
N LYS A 432 -1.67 15.30 15.07
CA LYS A 432 -2.53 15.42 16.27
C LYS A 432 -3.06 14.03 16.69
N PHE A 433 -2.17 13.04 16.73
CA PHE A 433 -2.53 11.64 16.94
C PHE A 433 -3.29 11.43 18.25
N ASP A 434 -4.51 10.94 18.13
CA ASP A 434 -5.36 10.53 19.26
C ASP A 434 -5.35 9.00 19.34
N PHE A 435 -4.59 8.47 20.29
CA PHE A 435 -4.45 7.04 20.48
C PHE A 435 -5.77 6.37 20.88
N THR A 436 -6.62 7.04 21.65
CA THR A 436 -7.91 6.49 22.10
C THR A 436 -8.86 6.37 20.92
N MET A 437 -8.98 7.43 20.11
CA MET A 437 -9.78 7.39 18.89
C MET A 437 -9.28 6.30 17.93
N PHE A 438 -7.97 6.24 17.67
CA PHE A 438 -7.36 5.23 16.81
C PHE A 438 -7.64 3.80 17.31
N SER A 439 -7.44 3.55 18.62
CA SER A 439 -7.67 2.24 19.23
C SER A 439 -9.14 1.81 19.13
N ASN A 440 -10.07 2.74 19.35
CA ASN A 440 -11.50 2.49 19.24
C ASN A 440 -11.91 2.18 17.78
N GLU A 441 -11.34 2.88 16.80
CA GLU A 441 -11.59 2.61 15.37
C GLU A 441 -11.06 1.24 14.95
N LYS A 442 -9.86 0.86 15.43
CA LYS A 442 -9.31 -0.48 15.22
C LYS A 442 -10.17 -1.55 15.89
N GLN A 443 -10.55 -1.36 17.14
CA GLN A 443 -11.41 -2.30 17.85
C GLN A 443 -12.75 -2.48 17.14
N LYS A 444 -13.38 -1.38 16.71
CA LYS A 444 -14.64 -1.42 15.94
C LYS A 444 -14.49 -2.13 14.60
N THR A 445 -13.34 -2.02 13.96
CA THR A 445 -13.07 -2.70 12.69
C THR A 445 -12.86 -4.20 12.91
N PHE A 446 -12.01 -4.58 13.86
CA PHE A 446 -11.69 -5.96 14.15
C PHE A 446 -12.82 -6.73 14.84
N SER A 447 -13.66 -6.09 15.66
CA SER A 447 -14.82 -6.73 16.30
C SER A 447 -15.88 -7.24 15.32
N ARG A 448 -15.71 -6.95 14.03
CA ARG A 448 -16.60 -7.38 12.95
C ARG A 448 -16.05 -8.57 12.19
N LEU A 449 -14.75 -8.84 12.34
CA LEU A 449 -14.15 -10.08 11.90
C LEU A 449 -14.61 -11.18 12.85
N ASN A 450 -15.26 -12.19 12.30
CA ASN A 450 -15.63 -13.39 13.02
C ASN A 450 -14.65 -14.50 12.61
N ARG A 451 -13.80 -14.91 13.55
CA ARG A 451 -12.79 -15.95 13.32
C ARG A 451 -13.39 -17.32 12.97
N GLY A 452 -14.70 -17.51 13.16
CA GLY A 452 -15.35 -18.81 12.93
C GLY A 452 -14.78 -19.88 13.87
N LYS A 453 -14.79 -21.13 13.42
CA LYS A 453 -14.22 -22.25 14.18
C LYS A 453 -12.80 -22.57 13.76
N SER A 454 -12.42 -22.23 12.53
CA SER A 454 -11.17 -22.69 11.92
C SER A 454 -10.00 -21.72 12.11
N PHE A 455 -10.25 -20.44 12.44
CA PHE A 455 -9.20 -19.47 12.67
C PHE A 455 -8.86 -19.33 14.16
N SER A 456 -7.57 -19.33 14.47
CA SER A 456 -7.05 -19.13 15.81
C SER A 456 -7.40 -17.75 16.35
N GLU A 457 -7.59 -17.66 17.66
CA GLU A 457 -7.70 -16.35 18.33
C GLU A 457 -6.46 -15.50 18.00
N THR A 458 -6.69 -14.22 17.71
CA THR A 458 -5.61 -13.27 17.42
C THR A 458 -5.68 -12.13 18.40
N THR A 459 -4.56 -11.84 19.06
CA THR A 459 -4.48 -10.70 19.98
C THR A 459 -3.66 -9.56 19.37
N ILE A 460 -4.19 -8.34 19.42
CA ILE A 460 -3.49 -7.14 18.95
C ILE A 460 -3.30 -6.18 20.13
N HIS A 461 -2.06 -5.96 20.49
CA HIS A 461 -1.63 -5.01 21.50
C HIS A 461 -1.21 -3.69 20.85
N LEU A 462 -1.91 -2.62 21.21
CA LEU A 462 -1.59 -1.26 20.80
C LEU A 462 -0.94 -0.54 21.98
N GLN A 463 0.19 0.15 21.75
CA GLN A 463 0.89 0.90 22.80
C GLN A 463 1.30 2.29 22.31
N ASP A 464 0.87 3.33 23.03
CA ASP A 464 1.42 4.68 22.86
C ASP A 464 2.64 4.87 23.77
N ILE A 465 3.80 5.12 23.17
CA ILE A 465 5.07 5.16 23.90
C ILE A 465 5.69 6.55 23.84
N LYS A 466 6.09 7.06 25.00
CA LYS A 466 6.91 8.25 25.15
C LYS A 466 8.37 7.86 25.33
N ILE A 467 9.25 8.53 24.59
CA ILE A 467 10.70 8.37 24.74
C ILE A 467 11.24 9.59 25.49
N ASP A 468 11.72 9.39 26.72
CA ASP A 468 12.41 10.46 27.47
C ASP A 468 13.83 10.66 26.94
N LYS A 469 14.03 11.75 26.19
CA LYS A 469 15.34 12.12 25.64
C LYS A 469 16.38 12.46 26.71
N LYS A 470 15.97 12.85 27.92
CA LYS A 470 16.89 13.24 29.02
C LYS A 470 17.43 12.04 29.80
N LYS A 471 16.66 10.94 29.91
CA LYS A 471 17.00 9.77 30.73
C LYS A 471 17.31 8.53 29.89
N LYS A 472 18.42 8.54 29.14
CA LYS A 472 18.93 7.37 28.38
C LYS A 472 17.87 6.68 27.50
N LYS A 473 16.92 7.42 26.91
CA LYS A 473 15.82 6.86 26.09
C LYS A 473 14.97 5.82 26.84
N LYS A 474 14.66 6.05 28.12
CA LYS A 474 13.66 5.22 28.80
C LYS A 474 12.33 5.35 28.05
N GLU A 475 11.80 4.22 27.61
CA GLU A 475 10.47 4.11 27.02
C GLU A 475 9.43 4.02 28.15
N GLU A 476 8.39 4.84 28.06
CA GLU A 476 7.25 4.86 28.99
C GLU A 476 5.97 4.64 28.19
N ILE A 477 5.20 3.61 28.53
CA ILE A 477 3.89 3.35 27.94
C ILE A 477 2.92 4.36 28.55
N ILE A 478 2.42 5.29 27.74
CA ILE A 478 1.45 6.31 28.17
C ILE A 478 0.05 5.70 28.21
N SER A 479 -0.28 4.92 27.19
CA SER A 479 -1.58 4.30 27.00
C SER A 479 -1.42 2.96 26.29
N GLN A 480 -2.34 2.05 26.53
CA GLN A 480 -2.37 0.74 25.89
C GLN A 480 -3.80 0.30 25.64
N SER A 481 -3.98 -0.49 24.59
CA SER A 481 -5.24 -1.16 24.27
C SER A 481 -4.95 -2.58 23.80
N THR A 482 -5.85 -3.51 24.10
CA THR A 482 -5.78 -4.89 23.61
C THR A 482 -7.08 -5.21 22.88
N ILE A 483 -6.95 -5.77 21.68
CA ILE A 483 -8.06 -6.21 20.84
C ILE A 483 -7.90 -7.71 20.66
N ILE A 484 -8.99 -8.45 20.87
CA ILE A 484 -9.04 -9.90 20.68
C ILE A 484 -10.05 -10.16 19.55
N ILE A 485 -9.64 -10.96 18.56
CA ILE A 485 -10.42 -11.35 17.38
C ILE A 485 -10.74 -12.83 17.46
#